data_AF-A0A932GXI9-F1
#
_entry.id   AF-A0A932GXI9-F1
#
_cell.length_a   1.000
_cell.length_b   1.000
_cell.length_c   1.000
_cell.angle_alpha   90.00
_cell.angle_beta   90.00
_cell.angle_gamma   90.00
#
_symmetry.space_group_name_H-M   'P 1'
#
loop_
_entity.id
_entity.type
_entity.pdbx_description
1 polymer ?
#
loop_
_entity_poly.entity_id
_entity_poly.type
_entity_poly.pdbx_seq_one_letter_code
_entity_poly.pdbx_strand_id
1 'polypeptide(L)'
;MHPNPSASSLQRRVHQHAHSNDAYAWFNMLTGPEMLDQVESLLPRHRERLFPPTETLSMFLAQALNADRSCQNAVNEAAVRRTLRALPRCSTHTGAYCRARQRLPMEMVRTLARHSGRWVAAHAAQPWRWRGRAVRLVDGTTVLLPKE
;
A
#
# COMPACT_ATOMS: atom_id res chain seq x y z
N MET A 1 19.82 16.66 -23.33
CA MET A 1 19.69 15.81 -22.13
C MET A 1 20.04 14.39 -22.55
N HIS A 2 21.27 13.92 -22.27
CA HIS A 2 21.70 12.60 -22.76
C HIS A 2 20.99 11.48 -21.99
N PRO A 3 20.36 10.51 -22.67
CA PRO A 3 19.68 9.41 -22.01
C PRO A 3 20.71 8.48 -21.36
N ASN A 4 20.64 8.34 -20.03
CA ASN A 4 21.44 7.37 -19.28
C ASN A 4 20.73 5.98 -19.37
N PRO A 5 21.33 4.96 -20.01
CA PRO A 5 20.70 3.65 -20.20
C PRO A 5 20.32 2.95 -18.88
N SER A 6 21.04 3.24 -17.80
CA SER A 6 20.73 2.73 -16.45
C SER A 6 19.52 3.41 -15.82
N ALA A 7 19.30 4.70 -16.14
CA ALA A 7 18.14 5.43 -15.66
C ALA A 7 16.87 4.98 -16.38
N SER A 8 16.94 4.69 -17.69
CA SER A 8 15.78 4.24 -18.47
C SER A 8 15.34 2.81 -18.12
N SER A 9 16.27 1.92 -17.74
CA SER A 9 15.93 0.59 -17.23
C SER A 9 15.30 0.65 -15.84
N LEU A 10 15.84 1.49 -14.95
CA LEU A 10 15.24 1.75 -13.64
C LEU A 10 13.84 2.35 -13.77
N GLN A 11 13.67 3.35 -14.64
CA GLN A 11 12.39 3.99 -14.87
C GLN A 11 11.35 2.98 -15.38
N ARG A 12 11.71 2.08 -16.31
CA ARG A 12 10.81 0.99 -16.74
C ARG A 12 10.44 0.06 -15.60
N ARG A 13 11.39 -0.33 -14.75
CA ARG A 13 11.10 -1.18 -13.57
C ARG A 13 10.14 -0.51 -12.58
N VAL A 14 10.35 0.79 -12.34
CA VAL A 14 9.47 1.60 -11.48
C VAL A 14 8.08 1.69 -12.09
N HIS A 15 7.94 1.94 -13.40
CA HIS A 15 6.64 1.94 -14.07
C HIS A 15 5.95 0.58 -13.99
N GLN A 16 6.67 -0.52 -14.24
CA GLN A 16 6.12 -1.87 -14.13
C GLN A 16 5.58 -2.16 -12.71
N HIS A 17 6.35 -1.84 -11.67
CA HIS A 17 5.89 -1.99 -10.28
C HIS A 17 4.74 -1.04 -9.96
N ALA A 18 4.74 0.19 -10.49
CA ALA A 18 3.66 1.14 -10.28
C ALA A 18 2.31 0.63 -10.83
N HIS A 19 2.34 -0.19 -11.89
CA HIS A 19 1.17 -0.87 -12.42
C HIS A 19 0.79 -2.16 -11.68
N SER A 20 1.69 -2.74 -10.86
CA SER A 20 1.41 -3.94 -10.06
C SER A 20 1.06 -3.63 -8.58
N ASN A 21 0.43 -2.48 -8.32
CA ASN A 21 0.12 -1.98 -6.98
C ASN A 21 -1.22 -2.50 -6.44
N ASP A 22 -1.35 -3.81 -6.48
CA ASP A 22 -2.56 -4.54 -6.18
C ASP A 22 -2.65 -4.81 -4.65
N ALA A 23 -3.85 -4.88 -4.07
CA ALA A 23 -4.06 -5.22 -2.65
C ALA A 23 -3.29 -6.46 -2.12
N TYR A 24 -2.98 -7.46 -2.95
CA TYR A 24 -2.22 -8.63 -2.52
C TYR A 24 -0.73 -8.34 -2.46
N ALA A 25 -0.19 -7.58 -3.43
CA ALA A 25 1.17 -7.06 -3.38
C ALA A 25 1.37 -6.19 -2.13
N TRP A 26 0.40 -5.33 -1.81
CA TRP A 26 0.40 -4.57 -0.56
C TRP A 26 0.34 -5.46 0.67
N PHE A 27 -0.50 -6.50 0.66
CA PHE A 27 -0.59 -7.43 1.78
C PHE A 27 0.75 -8.12 2.04
N ASN A 28 1.39 -8.68 1.00
CA ASN A 28 2.70 -9.31 1.13
C ASN A 28 3.79 -8.35 1.60
N MET A 29 3.74 -7.09 1.16
CA MET A 29 4.68 -6.07 1.62
C MET A 29 4.48 -5.75 3.09
N LEU A 30 3.22 -5.63 3.55
CA LEU A 30 2.89 -5.36 4.95
C LEU A 30 3.23 -6.54 5.86
N THR A 31 3.14 -7.77 5.36
CA THR A 31 3.49 -8.99 6.08
C THR A 31 4.91 -9.50 5.75
N GLY A 32 5.72 -8.68 5.09
CA GLY A 32 7.11 -8.98 4.77
C GLY A 32 8.04 -8.73 5.96
N PRO A 33 9.27 -9.27 5.94
CA PRO A 33 10.20 -9.20 7.07
C PRO A 33 10.55 -7.77 7.48
N GLU A 34 10.48 -6.80 6.57
CA GLU A 34 10.78 -5.40 6.86
C GLU A 34 9.65 -4.65 7.57
N MET A 35 8.41 -5.14 7.49
CA MET A 35 7.21 -4.41 7.94
C MET A 35 6.39 -5.17 8.98
N LEU A 36 6.50 -6.50 9.04
CA LEU A 36 5.62 -7.35 9.84
C LEU A 36 5.62 -6.95 11.33
N ASP A 37 6.79 -6.85 11.96
CA ASP A 37 6.90 -6.47 13.38
C ASP A 37 6.26 -5.10 13.66
N GLN A 38 6.46 -4.14 12.74
CA GLN A 38 5.88 -2.81 12.87
C GLN A 38 4.36 -2.84 12.70
N VAL A 39 3.84 -3.65 11.78
CA VAL A 39 2.40 -3.85 11.59
C VAL A 39 1.79 -4.51 12.83
N GLU A 40 2.35 -5.62 13.31
CA GLU A 40 1.85 -6.37 14.46
C GLU A 40 1.80 -5.52 15.73
N SER A 41 2.84 -4.73 16.00
CA SER A 41 2.88 -3.81 17.15
C SER A 41 1.78 -2.73 17.13
N LEU A 42 1.19 -2.45 15.96
CA LEU A 42 0.15 -1.44 15.76
C LEU A 42 -1.25 -2.04 15.57
N LEU A 43 -1.37 -3.37 15.52
CA LEU A 43 -2.67 -4.02 15.32
C LEU A 43 -3.54 -3.84 16.56
N PRO A 44 -4.76 -3.31 16.42
CA PRO A 44 -5.71 -3.29 17.53
C PRO A 44 -6.18 -4.73 17.80
N ARG A 45 -6.75 -4.96 18.98
CA ARG A 45 -7.46 -6.22 19.24
C ARG A 45 -8.58 -6.38 18.21
N HIS A 46 -8.50 -7.41 17.39
CA HIS A 46 -9.44 -7.67 16.31
C HIS A 46 -9.82 -9.15 16.25
N ARG A 47 -10.78 -9.48 15.39
CA ARG A 47 -11.14 -10.86 15.06
C ARG A 47 -10.73 -11.13 13.63
N GLU A 48 -10.24 -12.33 13.37
CA GLU A 48 -10.01 -12.80 12.01
C GLU A 48 -11.35 -13.03 11.31
N ARG A 49 -11.64 -12.14 10.35
CA ARG A 49 -12.86 -12.15 9.52
C ARG A 49 -12.44 -11.92 8.07
N LEU A 50 -13.38 -11.55 7.20
CA LEU A 50 -13.08 -11.28 5.80
C LEU A 50 -12.17 -10.05 5.59
N PHE A 51 -12.30 -9.04 6.45
CA PHE A 51 -11.54 -7.79 6.38
C PHE A 51 -10.87 -7.50 7.75
N PRO A 52 -9.82 -8.25 8.14
CA PRO A 52 -8.99 -7.89 9.29
C PRO A 52 -8.23 -6.59 8.99
N PRO A 53 -7.63 -5.92 10.00
CA PRO A 53 -6.98 -4.63 9.79
C PRO A 53 -5.89 -4.65 8.72
N THR A 54 -5.05 -5.68 8.65
CA THR A 54 -3.98 -5.80 7.64
C THR A 54 -4.53 -5.91 6.22
N GLU A 55 -5.53 -6.76 5.99
CA GLU A 55 -6.23 -6.89 4.69
C GLU A 55 -6.96 -5.58 4.32
N THR A 56 -7.57 -4.93 5.30
CA THR A 56 -8.27 -3.66 5.08
C THR A 56 -7.29 -2.56 4.67
N LEU A 57 -6.11 -2.52 5.32
CA LEU A 57 -5.05 -1.57 4.98
C LEU A 57 -4.50 -1.84 3.58
N SER A 58 -4.25 -3.11 3.23
CA SER A 58 -3.74 -3.47 1.91
C SER A 58 -4.73 -3.11 0.79
N MET A 59 -6.02 -3.40 0.98
CA MET A 59 -7.09 -3.00 0.07
C MET A 59 -7.21 -1.47 -0.04
N PHE A 60 -7.07 -0.75 1.08
CA PHE A 60 -7.16 0.71 1.09
C PHE A 60 -5.99 1.37 0.33
N LEU A 61 -4.77 0.86 0.49
CA LEU A 61 -3.60 1.35 -0.24
C LEU A 61 -3.76 1.12 -1.75
N ALA A 62 -4.22 -0.07 -2.15
CA ALA A 62 -4.54 -0.36 -3.54
C ALA A 62 -5.62 0.58 -4.08
N GLN A 63 -6.72 0.77 -3.35
CA GLN A 63 -7.81 1.67 -3.73
C GLN A 63 -7.32 3.12 -3.88
N ALA A 64 -6.55 3.64 -2.92
CA ALA A 64 -6.13 5.03 -2.90
C ALA A 64 -5.17 5.37 -4.04
N LEU A 65 -4.39 4.38 -4.49
CA LEU A 65 -3.40 4.52 -5.56
C LEU A 65 -3.92 4.07 -6.93
N ASN A 66 -5.13 3.52 -7.00
CA ASN A 66 -5.78 3.16 -8.26
C ASN A 66 -6.28 4.42 -8.99
N ALA A 67 -6.40 4.33 -10.32
CA ALA A 67 -7.07 5.33 -11.14
C ALA A 67 -8.58 5.40 -10.83
N ASP A 68 -9.23 4.23 -10.66
CA ASP A 68 -10.58 4.11 -10.10
C ASP A 68 -10.50 3.85 -8.60
N ARG A 69 -10.66 4.93 -7.83
CA ARG A 69 -10.61 4.93 -6.36
C ARG A 69 -11.94 4.54 -5.71
N SER A 70 -12.93 4.03 -6.46
CA SER A 70 -14.22 3.65 -5.90
C SER A 70 -14.10 2.46 -4.94
N CYS A 71 -14.94 2.44 -3.90
CA CYS A 71 -15.01 1.26 -3.02
C CYS A 71 -15.50 0.02 -3.77
N GLN A 72 -16.34 0.20 -4.79
CA GLN A 72 -16.85 -0.90 -5.59
C GLN A 72 -15.73 -1.56 -6.38
N ASN A 73 -14.85 -0.78 -7.01
CA ASN A 73 -13.68 -1.33 -7.70
C ASN A 73 -12.79 -2.14 -6.73
N ALA A 74 -12.46 -1.58 -5.57
CA ALA A 74 -11.63 -2.26 -4.57
C ALA A 74 -12.21 -3.62 -4.11
N VAL A 75 -13.53 -3.68 -3.88
CA VAL A 75 -14.20 -4.92 -3.45
C VAL A 75 -14.34 -5.92 -4.61
N ASN A 76 -14.58 -5.44 -5.83
CA ASN A 76 -14.61 -6.29 -7.01
C ASN A 76 -13.24 -6.93 -7.26
N GLU A 77 -12.16 -6.15 -7.23
CA GLU A 77 -10.79 -6.65 -7.36
C GLU A 77 -10.47 -7.71 -6.29
N ALA A 78 -10.83 -7.45 -5.03
CA ALA A 78 -10.65 -8.42 -3.95
C ALA A 78 -11.43 -9.72 -4.20
N ALA A 79 -12.70 -9.63 -4.63
CA ALA A 79 -13.52 -10.80 -4.93
C ALA A 79 -12.96 -11.64 -6.10
N VAL A 80 -12.51 -10.99 -7.17
CA VAL A 80 -11.85 -11.64 -8.30
C VAL A 80 -10.58 -12.36 -7.84
N ARG A 81 -9.73 -11.72 -7.04
CA ARG A 81 -8.49 -12.35 -6.56
C ARG A 81 -8.71 -13.51 -5.62
N ARG A 82 -9.71 -13.45 -4.74
CA ARG A 82 -10.08 -14.60 -3.91
C ARG A 82 -10.45 -15.79 -4.80
N THR A 83 -11.18 -15.55 -5.87
CA THR A 83 -11.55 -16.58 -6.85
C THR A 83 -10.32 -17.15 -7.56
N LEU A 84 -9.42 -16.30 -8.06
CA LEU A 84 -8.17 -16.71 -8.70
C LEU A 84 -7.25 -17.53 -7.78
N ARG A 85 -7.34 -17.33 -6.47
CA ARG A 85 -6.55 -18.04 -5.45
C ARG A 85 -7.27 -19.23 -4.81
N ALA A 86 -8.42 -19.64 -5.36
CA ALA A 86 -9.25 -20.71 -4.81
C ALA A 86 -9.64 -20.49 -3.32
N LEU A 87 -9.74 -19.22 -2.90
CA LEU A 87 -10.23 -18.85 -1.57
C LEU A 87 -11.76 -18.78 -1.57
N PRO A 88 -12.40 -18.90 -0.39
CA PRO A 88 -13.85 -18.76 -0.29
C PRO A 88 -14.34 -17.44 -0.89
N ARG A 89 -15.41 -17.55 -1.70
CA ARG A 89 -16.07 -16.40 -2.33
C ARG A 89 -16.58 -15.45 -1.26
N CYS A 90 -16.57 -14.15 -1.57
CA CYS A 90 -17.11 -13.12 -0.71
C CYS A 90 -18.18 -12.29 -1.43
N SER A 91 -19.01 -11.61 -0.64
CA SER A 91 -19.96 -10.63 -1.17
C SER A 91 -19.21 -9.46 -1.82
N THR A 92 -19.74 -8.96 -2.93
CA THR A 92 -19.24 -7.76 -3.63
C THR A 92 -19.85 -6.45 -3.10
N HIS A 93 -20.66 -6.52 -2.03
CA HIS A 93 -21.20 -5.35 -1.38
C HIS A 93 -20.13 -4.56 -0.62
N THR A 94 -20.08 -3.24 -0.82
CA THR A 94 -19.04 -2.38 -0.26
C THR A 94 -19.15 -2.14 1.24
N GLY A 95 -20.35 -2.29 1.82
CA GLY A 95 -20.62 -1.89 3.21
C GLY A 95 -19.72 -2.55 4.25
N ALA A 96 -19.37 -3.83 4.08
CA ALA A 96 -18.47 -4.52 5.00
C ALA A 96 -17.03 -3.98 4.93
N TYR A 97 -16.54 -3.71 3.72
CA TYR A 97 -15.22 -3.09 3.50
C TYR A 97 -15.19 -1.65 4.00
N CYS A 98 -16.21 -0.83 3.71
CA CYS A 98 -16.30 0.55 4.20
C CYS A 98 -16.24 0.63 5.72
N ARG A 99 -17.00 -0.22 6.43
CA ARG A 99 -16.96 -0.31 7.90
C ARG A 99 -15.62 -0.82 8.43
N ALA A 100 -14.95 -1.71 7.71
CA ALA A 100 -13.60 -2.15 8.09
C ALA A 100 -12.62 -0.98 7.97
N ARG A 101 -12.68 -0.21 6.88
CA ARG A 101 -11.81 0.95 6.64
C ARG A 101 -12.00 2.05 7.68
N GLN A 102 -13.23 2.31 8.13
CA GLN A 102 -13.52 3.24 9.22
C GLN A 102 -12.89 2.83 10.56
N ARG A 103 -12.67 1.52 10.77
CA ARG A 103 -12.05 0.98 12.00
C ARG A 103 -10.53 0.92 11.94
N LEU A 104 -9.90 1.31 10.82
CA LEU A 104 -8.45 1.34 10.72
C LEU A 104 -7.89 2.42 11.66
N PRO A 105 -6.97 2.08 12.57
CA PRO A 105 -6.39 3.08 13.46
C PRO A 105 -5.58 4.11 12.67
N MET A 106 -5.91 5.39 12.82
CA MET A 106 -5.14 6.49 12.21
C MET A 106 -3.66 6.44 12.64
N GLU A 107 -3.41 6.06 13.89
CA GLU A 107 -2.06 5.90 14.40
C GLU A 107 -1.26 4.84 13.63
N MET A 108 -1.87 3.69 13.34
CA MET A 108 -1.25 2.63 12.55
C MET A 108 -0.81 3.16 11.18
N VAL A 109 -1.73 3.81 10.45
CA VAL A 109 -1.45 4.34 9.10
C VAL A 109 -0.34 5.40 9.14
N ARG A 110 -0.43 6.34 10.07
CA ARG A 110 0.56 7.43 10.24
C ARG A 110 1.94 6.88 10.61
N THR A 111 2.02 5.89 11.50
CA THR A 111 3.28 5.31 11.94
C THR A 111 3.93 4.50 10.83
N LEU A 112 3.16 3.66 10.13
CA LEU A 112 3.65 2.88 9.00
C LEU A 112 4.12 3.77 7.85
N ALA A 113 3.38 4.83 7.51
CA ALA A 113 3.80 5.78 6.46
C ALA A 113 5.13 6.48 6.80
N ARG A 114 5.35 6.83 8.07
CA ARG A 114 6.63 7.42 8.51
C ARG A 114 7.75 6.38 8.55
N HIS A 115 7.44 5.16 8.98
CA HIS A 115 8.38 4.04 9.01
C HIS A 115 8.90 3.75 7.59
N SER A 116 7.99 3.55 6.63
CA SER A 116 8.36 3.28 5.24
C SER A 116 9.14 4.44 4.62
N GLY A 117 8.77 5.70 4.89
CA GLY A 117 9.54 6.86 4.45
C GLY A 117 10.98 6.89 4.98
N ARG A 118 11.18 6.54 6.26
CA ARG A 118 12.53 6.41 6.84
C ARG A 118 13.30 5.25 6.25
N TRP A 119 12.65 4.09 6.08
CA TRP A 119 13.25 2.90 5.51
C TRP A 119 13.74 3.16 4.08
N VAL A 120 12.91 3.75 3.22
CA VAL A 120 13.29 4.14 1.85
C VAL A 120 14.46 5.13 1.85
N ALA A 121 14.44 6.12 2.74
CA ALA A 121 15.52 7.10 2.84
C ALA A 121 16.86 6.48 3.30
N ALA A 122 16.82 5.50 4.21
CA ALA A 122 18.01 4.79 4.70
C ALA A 122 18.64 3.89 3.62
N HIS A 123 17.82 3.30 2.75
CA HIS A 123 18.25 2.39 1.68
C HIS A 123 18.46 3.09 0.32
N ALA A 124 18.37 4.42 0.27
CA ALA A 124 18.63 5.18 -0.95
C ALA A 124 20.10 5.04 -1.38
N ALA A 125 20.31 4.70 -2.65
CA ALA A 125 21.65 4.46 -3.20
C ALA A 125 22.53 5.72 -3.09
N GLN A 126 23.80 5.55 -2.68
CA GLN A 126 24.76 6.65 -2.57
C GLN A 126 24.89 7.50 -3.86
N PRO A 127 24.88 6.91 -5.08
CA PRO A 127 24.94 7.69 -6.32
C PRO A 127 23.74 8.63 -6.53
N TRP A 128 22.63 8.44 -5.82
CA TRP A 128 21.46 9.33 -5.91
C TRP A 128 21.61 10.59 -5.05
N ARG A 129 22.67 10.67 -4.23
CA ARG A 129 22.97 11.86 -3.43
C ARG A 129 23.67 12.90 -4.27
N TRP A 130 23.14 14.11 -4.30
CA TRP A 130 23.80 15.24 -4.96
C TRP A 130 24.90 15.80 -4.06
N ARG A 131 26.17 15.66 -4.47
CA ARG A 131 27.34 16.08 -3.68
C ARG A 131 27.30 15.54 -2.23
N GLY A 132 26.90 14.27 -2.08
CA GLY A 132 26.76 13.61 -0.78
C GLY A 132 25.52 14.00 0.03
N ARG A 133 24.65 14.88 -0.48
CA ARG A 133 23.42 15.33 0.19
C ARG A 133 22.19 14.62 -0.36
N ALA A 134 21.25 14.30 0.53
CA ALA A 134 19.95 13.77 0.13
C ALA A 134 19.14 14.85 -0.59
N VAL A 135 18.69 14.58 -1.82
CA VAL A 135 17.76 15.43 -2.56
C VAL A 135 16.38 14.80 -2.49
N ARG A 136 15.37 15.61 -2.18
CA ARG A 136 13.98 15.17 -2.11
C ARG A 136 13.15 16.03 -3.05
N LEU A 137 12.48 15.38 -4.00
CA LEU A 137 11.38 16.00 -4.74
C LEU A 137 10.11 15.75 -3.94
N VAL A 138 9.43 16.82 -3.54
CA VAL A 138 8.21 16.74 -2.76
C VAL A 138 7.05 17.13 -3.66
N ASP A 139 6.14 16.19 -3.87
CA ASP A 139 4.83 16.44 -4.48
C ASP A 139 3.73 16.23 -3.42
N GLY A 140 2.67 17.02 -3.51
CA GLY A 140 1.58 17.03 -2.54
C GLY A 140 0.49 16.05 -2.92
N THR A 141 0.58 14.79 -2.48
CA THR A 141 -0.55 13.85 -2.56
C THR A 141 -1.24 13.73 -1.20
N THR A 142 -2.54 14.03 -1.16
CA THR A 142 -3.37 13.80 0.03
C THR A 142 -4.26 12.58 -0.18
N VAL A 143 -4.19 11.62 0.75
CA VAL A 143 -5.12 10.49 0.84
C VAL A 143 -5.97 10.70 2.08
N LEU A 144 -7.29 10.71 1.89
CA LEU A 144 -8.24 10.83 2.98
C LEU A 144 -8.65 9.42 3.44
N LEU A 145 -8.46 9.14 4.72
CA LEU A 145 -9.28 8.11 5.37
C LEU A 145 -10.71 8.67 5.45
N PRO A 146 -11.74 7.88 5.08
CA PRO A 146 -13.11 8.34 5.18
C PRO A 146 -13.39 8.73 6.63
N LYS A 147 -14.00 9.89 6.80
CA LYS A 147 -14.47 10.33 8.10
C LYS A 147 -15.69 9.49 8.52
N GLU A 148 -15.87 9.41 9.83
CA GLU A 148 -17.03 8.85 10.51
C GLU A 148 -18.35 9.39 9.93
#